data_AF-A0A934H802-F1
#
_entry.id   AF-A0A934H802-F1
#
_cell.length_a   1.000
_cell.length_b   1.000
_cell.length_c   1.000
_cell.angle_alpha   90.00
_cell.angle_beta   90.00
_cell.angle_gamma   90.00
#
_symmetry.space_group_name_H-M   'P 1'
#
loop_
_entity.id
_entity.type
_entity.pdbx_description
1 polymer ?
#
loop_
_entity_poly.entity_id
_entity_poly.type
_entity_poly.pdbx_seq_one_letter_code
_entity_poly.pdbx_strand_id
1 'polypeptide(L)'
;MLDRKIHRRSFVKLAAGTAGAVALGSRFRPISADAMARPSTAEGTWIPTCCNMCGGQTGVRCKVVEGRVVKIEPNPDNPIGVSNISSDFLANKREAAMCPKGNAGLMTLYDPDRLKTPLKRTNPQKGRDQDPQWKAISW
;
A
#
# COMPACT_ATOMS: atom_id res chain seq x y z
N MET A 1 34.51 -45.02 -4.53
CA MET A 1 34.91 -44.22 -3.35
C MET A 1 35.72 -43.04 -3.84
N LEU A 2 35.16 -41.83 -3.88
CA LEU A 2 35.94 -40.62 -4.17
C LEU A 2 36.40 -40.04 -2.83
N ASP A 3 37.64 -40.33 -2.43
CA ASP A 3 38.29 -39.67 -1.29
C ASP A 3 38.73 -38.26 -1.73
N ARG A 4 37.81 -37.30 -1.61
CA ARG A 4 38.07 -35.90 -1.96
C ARG A 4 38.57 -35.18 -0.71
N LYS A 5 39.87 -35.31 -0.41
CA LYS A 5 40.55 -34.59 0.69
C LYS A 5 40.37 -33.07 0.53
N ILE A 6 39.58 -32.46 1.40
CA ILE A 6 39.38 -31.00 1.42
C ILE A 6 40.67 -30.35 1.92
N HIS A 7 41.33 -29.58 1.04
CA HIS A 7 42.54 -28.85 1.40
C HIS A 7 42.20 -27.72 2.38
N ARG A 8 43.05 -27.45 3.38
CA ARG A 8 42.86 -26.41 4.42
C ARG A 8 42.40 -25.05 3.85
N ARG A 9 42.96 -24.63 2.70
CA ARG A 9 42.59 -23.42 1.98
C ARG A 9 41.14 -23.43 1.47
N SER A 10 40.63 -24.57 1.03
CA SER A 10 39.26 -24.75 0.57
C SER A 10 38.27 -24.72 1.74
N PHE A 11 38.67 -25.26 2.90
CA PHE A 11 37.90 -25.15 4.13
C PHE A 11 37.77 -23.69 4.60
N VAL A 12 38.87 -22.93 4.64
CA VAL A 12 38.84 -21.51 5.03
C VAL A 12 38.00 -20.68 4.06
N LYS A 13 38.08 -20.93 2.75
CA LYS A 13 37.23 -20.26 1.75
C LYS A 13 35.74 -20.55 1.96
N LEU A 14 35.40 -21.80 2.27
CA LEU A 14 34.02 -22.19 2.53
C LEU A 14 33.49 -21.51 3.81
N ALA A 15 34.27 -21.57 4.89
CA ALA A 15 33.91 -20.97 6.18
C ALA A 15 33.74 -19.44 6.08
N ALA A 16 34.64 -18.76 5.37
CA ALA A 16 34.53 -17.32 5.12
C ALA A 16 33.28 -16.96 4.29
N GLY A 17 32.94 -17.78 3.29
CA GLY A 17 31.73 -17.61 2.49
C GLY A 17 30.45 -17.76 3.32
N THR A 18 30.39 -18.76 4.20
CA THR A 18 29.23 -19.00 5.08
C THR A 18 29.04 -17.88 6.10
N ALA A 19 30.12 -17.40 6.72
CA ALA A 19 30.04 -16.29 7.69
C ALA A 19 29.59 -14.97 7.04
N GLY A 20 30.07 -14.68 5.82
CA GLY A 20 29.63 -13.50 5.06
C GLY A 20 28.15 -13.52 4.70
N ALA A 21 27.61 -14.68 4.33
CA ALA A 21 26.20 -14.83 3.99
C ALA A 21 25.27 -14.60 5.20
N VAL A 22 25.66 -15.07 6.39
CA VAL A 22 24.87 -14.86 7.63
C VAL A 22 24.87 -13.40 8.05
N ALA A 23 26.01 -12.71 7.98
CA ALA A 23 26.12 -11.30 8.33
C ALA A 23 25.34 -10.37 7.38
N LEU A 24 25.16 -10.77 6.12
CA LEU A 24 24.30 -10.06 5.16
C LEU A 24 22.82 -10.39 5.39
N GLY A 25 22.49 -11.66 5.67
CA GLY A 25 21.12 -12.12 5.90
C GLY A 25 20.48 -11.49 7.14
N SER A 26 21.24 -11.22 8.20
CA SER A 26 20.73 -10.59 9.43
C SER A 26 20.36 -9.11 9.27
N ARG A 27 20.72 -8.47 8.15
CA ARG A 27 20.31 -7.09 7.83
C ARG A 27 18.99 -7.02 7.03
N PHE A 28 18.51 -8.15 6.53
CA PHE A 28 17.17 -8.26 6.00
C PHE A 28 16.20 -8.51 7.14
N ARG A 29 15.57 -7.45 7.65
CA ARG A 29 14.32 -7.62 8.39
C ARG A 29 13.26 -7.97 7.35
N PRO A 30 12.70 -9.21 7.34
CA PRO A 30 11.52 -9.44 6.53
C PRO A 30 10.45 -8.45 7.00
N ILE A 31 9.87 -7.71 6.07
CA ILE A 31 8.64 -6.95 6.33
C ILE A 31 7.67 -8.00 6.87
N SER A 32 7.20 -7.85 8.11
CA SER A 32 6.24 -8.78 8.68
C SER A 32 5.06 -8.89 7.72
N ALA A 33 4.76 -10.11 7.29
CA ALA A 33 3.61 -10.41 6.44
C ALA A 33 2.29 -10.00 7.10
N ASP A 34 2.28 -9.74 8.42
CA ASP A 34 1.13 -9.22 9.15
C ASP A 34 0.71 -7.81 8.70
N ALA A 35 1.58 -7.06 8.01
CA ALA A 35 1.24 -5.73 7.49
C ALA A 35 0.38 -5.79 6.20
N MET A 36 0.30 -6.94 5.53
CA MET A 36 -0.58 -7.16 4.38
C MET A 36 -1.81 -7.93 4.85
N ALA A 37 -2.89 -7.20 5.16
CA ALA A 37 -4.20 -7.78 5.37
C ALA A 37 -4.50 -8.76 4.23
N ARG A 38 -4.68 -10.05 4.56
CA ARG A 38 -5.10 -11.05 3.58
C ARG A 38 -6.42 -10.58 2.96
N PRO A 39 -6.60 -10.65 1.63
CA PRO A 39 -7.88 -10.29 1.02
C PRO A 39 -8.97 -11.15 1.66
N SER A 40 -9.90 -10.49 2.35
CA SER A 40 -10.98 -11.17 3.05
C SER A 40 -11.91 -11.84 2.02
N THR A 41 -12.04 -13.16 2.13
CA THR A 41 -13.01 -13.97 1.38
C THR A 41 -14.43 -13.83 1.94
N ALA A 42 -14.60 -13.14 3.07
CA ALA A 42 -15.92 -12.93 3.66
C ALA A 42 -16.83 -12.18 2.69
N GLU A 43 -18.12 -12.50 2.74
CA GLU A 43 -19.15 -11.75 2.03
C GLU A 43 -19.15 -10.31 2.54
N GLY A 44 -19.21 -9.36 1.61
CA GLY A 44 -19.15 -7.94 1.91
C GLY A 44 -19.88 -7.14 0.84
N THR A 45 -20.28 -5.93 1.19
CA THR A 45 -21.06 -5.06 0.30
C THR A 45 -20.12 -4.25 -0.57
N TRP A 46 -20.40 -4.18 -1.88
CA TRP A 46 -19.70 -3.28 -2.79
C TRP A 46 -20.39 -1.93 -2.82
N ILE A 47 -19.68 -0.87 -2.43
CA ILE A 47 -20.18 0.51 -2.42
C ILE A 47 -19.47 1.31 -3.51
N PRO A 48 -20.20 1.91 -4.47
CA PRO A 48 -19.60 2.75 -5.50
C PRO A 48 -19.13 4.09 -4.92
N THR A 49 -17.98 4.57 -5.39
CA THR A 49 -17.40 5.87 -5.04
C THR A 49 -16.47 6.37 -6.15
N CYS A 50 -15.78 7.48 -5.92
CA CYS A 50 -14.85 8.10 -6.86
C CYS A 50 -13.43 8.14 -6.28
N CYS A 51 -12.45 7.71 -7.07
CA CYS A 51 -11.04 7.73 -6.69
C CYS A 51 -10.42 9.12 -6.90
N ASN A 52 -9.95 9.76 -5.82
CA ASN A 52 -9.30 11.07 -5.87
C ASN A 52 -7.76 11.01 -5.69
N MET A 53 -7.13 9.88 -6.05
CA MET A 53 -5.66 9.74 -5.98
C MET A 53 -4.92 10.55 -7.07
N CYS A 54 -5.65 11.06 -8.06
CA CYS A 54 -5.21 12.08 -9.01
C CYS A 54 -6.43 12.83 -9.55
N GLY A 55 -6.22 13.82 -10.43
CA GLY A 55 -7.31 14.57 -11.06
C GLY A 55 -8.17 13.79 -12.06
N GLY A 56 -7.91 12.49 -12.26
CA GLY A 56 -8.65 11.65 -13.20
C GLY A 56 -10.00 11.16 -12.68
N GLN A 57 -10.22 11.17 -11.36
CA GLN A 57 -11.53 10.91 -10.75
C GLN A 57 -12.21 9.61 -11.24
N THR A 58 -11.42 8.54 -11.41
CA THR A 58 -11.92 7.26 -11.91
C THR A 58 -12.97 6.68 -10.95
N GLY A 59 -14.12 6.25 -11.47
CA GLY A 59 -15.12 5.55 -10.67
C GLY A 59 -14.64 4.19 -10.19
N VAL A 60 -14.83 3.92 -8.91
CA VAL A 60 -14.40 2.68 -8.25
C VAL A 60 -15.54 2.13 -7.39
N ARG A 61 -15.42 0.88 -6.99
CA ARG A 61 -16.25 0.25 -5.98
C ARG A 61 -15.37 -0.28 -4.86
N CYS A 62 -15.81 -0.09 -3.63
CA CYS A 62 -15.10 -0.48 -2.43
C CYS A 62 -15.83 -1.65 -1.78
N LYS A 63 -15.15 -2.77 -1.55
CA LYS A 63 -15.70 -3.90 -0.78
C LYS A 63 -15.60 -3.57 0.70
N VAL A 64 -16.74 -3.55 1.38
CA VAL A 64 -16.84 -3.33 2.83
C VAL A 64 -17.18 -4.65 3.51
N VAL A 65 -16.33 -5.06 4.44
CA VAL A 65 -16.51 -6.24 5.30
C VAL A 65 -16.43 -5.76 6.73
N GLU A 66 -17.43 -6.08 7.55
CA GLU A 66 -17.47 -5.70 8.99
C GLU A 66 -17.20 -4.20 9.22
N GLY A 67 -17.77 -3.33 8.36
CA GLY A 67 -17.61 -1.88 8.44
C GLY A 67 -16.24 -1.34 8.01
N ARG A 68 -15.33 -2.19 7.49
CA ARG A 68 -14.03 -1.79 6.97
C ARG A 68 -13.92 -2.01 5.47
N VAL A 69 -13.30 -1.08 4.76
CA VAL A 69 -12.98 -1.23 3.35
C VAL A 69 -11.78 -2.17 3.24
N VAL A 70 -11.93 -3.29 2.52
CA VAL A 70 -10.86 -4.29 2.38
C VAL A 70 -10.30 -4.38 0.96
N LYS A 71 -11.02 -3.85 -0.03
CA LYS A 71 -10.63 -3.90 -1.43
C LYS A 71 -11.23 -2.74 -2.22
N ILE A 72 -10.48 -2.24 -3.21
CA ILE A 72 -10.94 -1.28 -4.22
C ILE A 72 -10.81 -1.95 -5.58
N GLU A 73 -11.86 -1.85 -6.38
CA GLU A 73 -11.91 -2.32 -7.77
C GLU A 73 -12.47 -1.23 -8.69
N PRO A 74 -12.12 -1.24 -9.99
CA PRO A 74 -12.74 -0.35 -10.96
C PRO A 74 -14.25 -0.59 -11.02
N ASN A 75 -15.02 0.49 -11.20
CA ASN A 75 -16.46 0.39 -11.41
C ASN A 75 -16.76 0.32 -12.93
N PRO A 76 -17.25 -0.81 -13.47
CA PRO A 76 -17.59 -0.94 -14.89
C PRO A 76 -18.70 0.00 -15.36
N ASP A 77 -19.55 0.48 -14.45
CA ASP A 77 -20.63 1.40 -14.77
C ASP A 77 -20.16 2.86 -14.91
N ASN A 78 -18.89 3.14 -14.55
CA ASN A 78 -18.32 4.47 -14.68
C ASN A 78 -17.54 4.62 -16.00
N PRO A 79 -17.91 5.59 -16.86
CA PRO A 79 -17.29 5.74 -18.17
C PRO A 79 -15.81 6.07 -18.12
N ILE A 80 -15.33 6.77 -17.09
CA ILE A 80 -13.91 7.15 -17.00
C ILE A 80 -13.03 5.90 -16.89
N GLY A 81 -13.44 4.88 -16.13
CA GLY A 81 -12.68 3.64 -15.99
C GLY A 81 -12.63 2.79 -17.26
N VAL A 82 -13.64 2.91 -18.11
CA VAL A 82 -13.82 2.13 -19.35
C VAL A 82 -13.21 2.87 -20.56
N SER A 83 -13.39 4.20 -20.66
CA SER A 83 -12.87 5.02 -21.76
C SER A 83 -11.34 5.12 -21.76
N ASN A 84 -10.70 4.85 -20.61
CA ASN A 84 -9.25 4.79 -20.51
C ASN A 84 -8.65 3.55 -21.21
N ILE A 85 -9.47 2.58 -21.61
CA ILE A 85 -9.03 1.36 -22.30
C ILE A 85 -9.74 1.12 -23.64
N SER A 86 -10.80 1.87 -23.96
CA SER A 86 -11.54 1.70 -25.21
C SER A 86 -12.14 3.01 -25.73
N SER A 87 -12.22 3.14 -27.05
CA SER A 87 -12.94 4.22 -27.75
C SER A 87 -14.47 4.02 -27.79
N ASP A 88 -14.95 2.81 -27.50
CA ASP A 88 -16.38 2.48 -27.47
C ASP A 88 -16.80 2.01 -26.07
N PHE A 89 -17.43 2.93 -25.33
CA PHE A 89 -17.94 2.69 -23.98
C PHE A 89 -19.06 1.65 -23.94
N LEU A 90 -19.96 1.63 -24.94
CA LEU A 90 -21.14 0.76 -24.92
C LEU A 90 -20.76 -0.69 -25.26
N ALA A 91 -19.76 -0.89 -26.12
CA ALA A 91 -19.25 -2.21 -26.45
C ALA A 91 -18.42 -2.84 -25.31
N ASN A 92 -17.75 -2.04 -24.47
CA ASN A 92 -16.71 -2.52 -23.54
C ASN A 92 -17.02 -2.33 -22.06
N LYS A 93 -18.29 -2.17 -21.67
CA LYS A 93 -18.71 -1.97 -20.26
C LYS A 93 -18.14 -3.00 -19.26
N ARG A 94 -17.75 -4.20 -19.70
CA ARG A 94 -17.22 -5.26 -18.81
C ARG A 94 -15.75 -5.08 -18.45
N GLU A 95 -15.03 -4.20 -19.13
CA GLU A 95 -13.62 -3.95 -18.93
C GLU A 95 -13.45 -2.54 -18.40
N ALA A 96 -13.26 -2.40 -17.09
CA ALA A 96 -12.87 -1.14 -16.49
C ALA A 96 -11.50 -1.30 -15.85
N ALA A 97 -10.65 -0.29 -16.02
CA ALA A 97 -9.31 -0.30 -15.49
C ALA A 97 -9.14 0.75 -14.39
N MET A 98 -8.27 0.44 -13.46
CA MET A 98 -7.83 1.35 -12.42
C MET A 98 -6.31 1.27 -12.30
N CYS A 99 -5.65 2.44 -12.21
CA CYS A 99 -4.21 2.49 -12.01
C CYS A 99 -3.80 2.02 -10.59
N PRO A 100 -2.53 1.65 -10.37
CA PRO A 100 -2.04 1.20 -9.05
C PRO A 100 -2.27 2.21 -7.91
N LYS A 101 -2.30 3.51 -8.23
CA LYS A 101 -2.59 4.57 -7.24
C LYS A 101 -3.97 4.40 -6.61
N GLY A 102 -4.98 4.05 -7.42
CA GLY A 102 -6.33 3.83 -6.92
C GLY A 102 -6.42 2.66 -5.95
N ASN A 103 -5.69 1.57 -6.24
CA ASN A 103 -5.60 0.42 -5.34
C ASN A 103 -4.88 0.79 -4.03
N ALA A 104 -3.88 1.67 -4.08
CA ALA A 104 -3.16 2.17 -2.91
C ALA A 104 -3.96 3.16 -2.04
N GLY A 105 -5.10 3.68 -2.52
CA GLY A 105 -5.91 4.66 -1.78
C GLY A 105 -6.42 4.16 -0.41
N LEU A 106 -6.50 2.84 -0.25
CA LEU A 106 -6.86 2.19 1.02
C LEU A 106 -5.87 2.52 2.15
N MET A 107 -4.59 2.70 1.80
CA MET A 107 -3.53 3.05 2.76
C MET A 107 -3.75 4.44 3.35
N THR A 108 -4.24 5.41 2.57
CA THR A 108 -4.56 6.75 3.07
C THR A 108 -5.73 6.75 4.06
N LEU A 109 -6.71 5.87 3.86
CA LEU A 109 -7.86 5.75 4.78
C LEU A 109 -7.43 5.24 6.15
N TYR A 110 -6.48 4.30 6.18
CA TYR A 110 -6.00 3.61 7.38
C TYR A 110 -4.60 4.03 7.83
N ASP A 111 -4.14 5.19 7.38
CA ASP A 111 -2.87 5.76 7.81
C ASP A 111 -2.90 6.03 9.33
N PRO A 112 -1.97 5.45 10.12
CA PRO A 112 -1.94 5.64 11.57
C PRO A 112 -1.70 7.10 11.97
N ASP A 113 -1.05 7.90 11.12
CA ASP A 113 -0.67 9.30 11.38
C ASP A 113 -1.73 10.31 10.90
N ARG A 114 -2.87 9.83 10.38
CA ARG A 114 -3.95 10.67 9.90
C ARG A 114 -4.54 11.54 11.02
N LEU A 115 -4.77 12.82 10.72
CA LEU A 115 -5.46 13.76 11.62
C LEU A 115 -6.93 13.35 11.83
N LYS A 116 -7.34 13.25 13.10
CA LYS A 116 -8.68 12.78 13.52
C LYS A 116 -9.56 13.90 14.09
N THR A 117 -8.99 15.06 14.38
CA THR A 117 -9.67 16.20 15.01
C THR A 117 -9.12 17.51 14.43
N PRO A 118 -9.90 18.60 14.43
CA PRO A 118 -9.37 19.93 14.14
C PRO A 118 -8.27 20.33 15.11
N LEU A 119 -7.25 21.03 14.60
CA LEU A 119 -6.10 21.49 15.37
C LEU A 119 -5.90 23.00 15.21
N LYS A 120 -5.51 23.68 16.29
CA LYS A 120 -5.10 25.09 16.30
C LYS A 120 -3.65 25.22 16.72
N ARG A 121 -2.88 25.98 15.94
CA ARG A 121 -1.49 26.33 16.25
C ARG A 121 -1.45 27.28 17.44
N THR A 122 -0.59 27.04 18.44
CA THR A 122 -0.44 27.95 19.58
C THR A 122 0.84 28.78 19.57
N ASN A 123 1.90 28.33 18.89
CA ASN A 123 3.07 29.18 18.69
C ASN A 123 2.74 30.31 17.70
N PRO A 124 2.92 31.61 18.04
CA PRO A 124 2.65 32.72 17.12
C PRO A 124 3.65 32.83 15.96
N GLN A 125 4.87 32.29 16.08
CA GLN A 125 5.88 32.30 15.04
C GLN A 125 5.60 31.24 13.96
N LYS A 126 6.06 31.48 12.71
CA LYS A 126 5.89 30.57 11.56
C LYS A 126 7.25 30.40 10.88
N GLY A 127 7.58 29.17 10.53
CA GLY A 127 8.83 28.85 9.83
C GLY A 127 9.08 27.35 9.80
N ARG A 128 10.02 26.91 8.97
CA ARG A 128 10.42 25.50 8.86
C ARG A 128 11.00 24.95 10.17
N ASP A 129 11.65 25.82 10.95
CA ASP A 129 12.31 25.50 12.22
C ASP A 129 11.46 25.89 13.44
N GLN A 130 10.20 26.26 13.22
CA GLN A 130 9.28 26.67 14.27
C GLN A 130 8.27 25.56 14.52
N ASP A 131 8.32 24.93 15.70
CA ASP A 131 7.30 23.98 16.14
C ASP A 131 5.94 24.71 16.25
N PRO A 132 4.89 24.31 15.51
CA PRO A 132 3.57 24.92 15.59
C PRO A 132 2.90 24.80 16.96
N GLN A 133 3.29 23.81 17.79
CA GLN A 133 2.63 23.47 19.05
C GLN A 133 1.11 23.31 18.87
N TRP A 134 0.70 22.35 18.04
CA TRP A 134 -0.71 22.11 17.76
C TRP A 134 -1.48 21.67 19.01
N LYS A 135 -2.66 22.25 19.22
CA LYS A 135 -3.64 21.79 20.22
C LYS A 135 -4.96 21.42 19.56
N ALA A 136 -5.58 20.34 20.05
CA ALA A 136 -6.91 19.92 19.59
C ALA A 136 -7.98 20.95 19.96
N ILE A 137 -8.91 21.17 19.03
CA ILE A 137 -10.11 22.00 19.22
C ILE A 137 -11.34 21.22 18.75
N SER A 138 -12.53 21.68 19.15
CA SER A 138 -13.79 21.18 18.59
C SER A 138 -14.01 21.71 17.17
N TRP A 139 -14.90 21.04 16.43
CA TRP A 139 -15.47 21.55 15.18
C TRP A 139 -16.29 22.82 15.41
#